data_AF-A0A522CCK4-F1
#
_entry.id   AF-A0A522CCK4-F1
#
_cell.length_a   1.000
_cell.length_b   1.000
_cell.length_c   1.000
_cell.angle_alpha   90.00
_cell.angle_beta   90.00
_cell.angle_gamma   90.00
#
_symmetry.space_group_name_H-M   'P 1'
#
loop_
_entity.id
_entity.type
_entity.pdbx_description
1 polymer ?
#
loop_
_entity_poly.entity_id
_entity_poly.type
_entity_poly.pdbx_seq_one_letter_code
_entity_poly.pdbx_strand_id
1 'polypeptide(L)'
;MTHNAREVLNDCRLALQMLEDETDLQKWRIVWAAAVALIRAVGHVLDKVDGSDKDIKEISKTLFKEWNSDAPEHLIFRDFIDQERNNLLKEYRSNVHPFESVKVLFTTTLVPVSGGEPVQEATVCGLDENIYRPMLDGTWEGDDARDVLMHAINWWGDQLNKVDQLTKIAKKSP
;
A
#
# COMPACT_ATOMS: atom_id res chain seq x y z
N MET A 1 -8.77 19.96 11.33
CA MET A 1 -7.65 19.09 10.90
C MET A 1 -8.16 17.66 10.91
N THR A 2 -7.60 16.81 10.07
CA THR A 2 -7.99 15.41 9.88
C THR A 2 -7.43 14.52 11.00
N HIS A 3 -8.02 14.60 12.18
CA HIS A 3 -7.48 13.92 13.36
C HIS A 3 -7.70 12.41 13.30
N ASN A 4 -8.94 11.97 13.13
CA ASN A 4 -9.30 10.55 13.21
C ASN A 4 -8.70 9.77 12.02
N ALA A 5 -8.70 10.36 10.82
CA ALA A 5 -8.10 9.72 9.65
C ALA A 5 -6.58 9.53 9.82
N ARG A 6 -5.90 10.43 10.54
CA ARG A 6 -4.47 10.29 10.85
C ARG A 6 -4.20 9.23 11.90
N GLU A 7 -5.08 9.06 12.88
CA GLU A 7 -4.97 7.95 13.84
C GLU A 7 -5.03 6.61 13.11
N VAL A 8 -6.02 6.41 12.24
CA VAL A 8 -6.11 5.19 11.41
C VAL A 8 -4.87 4.99 10.54
N LEU A 9 -4.34 6.05 9.95
CA LEU A 9 -3.12 5.97 9.14
C LEU A 9 -1.89 5.59 9.97
N ASN A 10 -1.81 6.02 11.24
CA ASN A 10 -0.75 5.63 12.16
C ASN A 10 -0.86 4.14 12.54
N ASP A 11 -2.07 3.65 12.80
CA ASP A 11 -2.28 2.21 13.05
C ASP A 11 -1.90 1.38 11.82
N CYS A 12 -2.16 1.90 10.61
CA CYS A 12 -1.73 1.26 9.37
C CYS A 12 -0.19 1.19 9.23
N ARG A 13 0.55 2.20 9.72
CA ARG A 13 2.02 2.16 9.78
C ARG A 13 2.52 1.10 10.75
N LEU A 14 1.85 0.97 11.90
CA LEU A 14 2.19 -0.09 12.85
C LEU A 14 1.92 -1.47 12.26
N ALA A 15 0.78 -1.65 11.57
CA ALA A 15 0.49 -2.90 10.88
C ALA A 15 1.54 -3.23 9.80
N LEU A 16 2.07 -2.24 9.08
CA LEU A 16 3.18 -2.44 8.15
C LEU A 16 4.45 -2.93 8.86
N GLN A 17 4.84 -2.31 9.99
CA GLN A 17 5.99 -2.79 10.78
C GLN A 17 5.80 -4.23 11.25
N MET A 18 4.59 -4.58 11.72
CA MET A 18 4.26 -5.95 12.09
C MET A 18 4.40 -6.92 10.91
N LEU A 19 4.11 -6.50 9.67
CA LEU A 19 4.30 -7.31 8.47
C LEU A 19 5.77 -7.48 8.06
N GLU A 20 6.61 -6.49 8.36
CA GLU A 20 8.06 -6.57 8.12
C GLU A 20 8.73 -7.58 9.06
N ASP A 21 8.28 -7.64 10.31
CA ASP A 21 8.86 -8.52 11.33
C ASP A 21 8.26 -9.94 11.38
N GLU A 22 7.08 -10.16 10.77
CA GLU A 22 6.33 -11.41 10.93
C GLU A 22 6.76 -12.52 9.95
N THR A 23 7.21 -13.63 10.51
CA THR A 23 7.66 -14.83 9.77
C THR A 23 6.57 -15.90 9.69
N ASP A 24 5.61 -15.91 10.61
CA ASP A 24 4.47 -16.83 10.57
C ASP A 24 3.45 -16.39 9.52
N LEU A 25 3.20 -17.24 8.52
CA LEU A 25 2.32 -16.92 7.40
C LEU A 25 0.86 -16.68 7.84
N GLN A 26 0.37 -17.39 8.85
CA GLN A 26 -1.01 -17.21 9.29
C GLN A 26 -1.19 -15.84 9.96
N LYS A 27 -0.26 -15.46 10.84
CA LYS A 27 -0.25 -14.13 11.44
C LYS A 27 -0.04 -13.06 10.40
N TRP A 28 0.90 -13.24 9.46
CA TRP A 28 1.15 -12.32 8.36
C TRP A 28 -0.13 -12.04 7.57
N ARG A 29 -0.87 -13.09 7.21
CA ARG A 29 -2.16 -12.96 6.50
C ARG A 29 -3.22 -12.18 7.30
N ILE A 30 -3.28 -12.39 8.61
CA ILE A 30 -4.21 -11.67 9.49
C ILE A 30 -3.83 -10.19 9.56
N VAL A 31 -2.55 -9.88 9.76
CA VAL A 31 -2.05 -8.51 9.80
C VAL A 31 -2.23 -7.83 8.44
N TRP A 32 -2.01 -8.54 7.32
CA TRP A 32 -2.24 -8.02 5.98
C TRP A 32 -3.71 -7.62 5.79
N ALA A 33 -4.62 -8.50 6.21
CA ALA A 33 -6.05 -8.21 6.17
C ALA A 33 -6.40 -6.96 7.01
N ALA A 34 -5.80 -6.82 8.19
CA ALA A 34 -5.96 -5.63 9.03
C ALA A 34 -5.39 -4.37 8.37
N ALA A 35 -4.21 -4.44 7.76
CA ALA A 35 -3.56 -3.32 7.08
C ALA A 35 -4.40 -2.81 5.89
N VAL A 36 -4.89 -3.71 5.04
CA VAL A 36 -5.78 -3.37 3.91
C VAL A 36 -7.11 -2.78 4.39
N ALA A 37 -7.66 -3.27 5.51
CA ALA A 37 -8.85 -2.68 6.11
C ALA A 37 -8.59 -1.26 6.65
N LEU A 38 -7.47 -1.05 7.36
CA LEU A 38 -7.06 0.24 7.92
C LEU A 38 -6.81 1.27 6.81
N ILE A 39 -6.05 0.92 5.77
CA ILE A 39 -5.74 1.86 4.68
C ILE A 39 -7.00 2.32 3.93
N ARG A 40 -8.01 1.44 3.81
CA ARG A 40 -9.32 1.84 3.27
C ARG A 40 -10.10 2.72 4.25
N ALA A 41 -10.02 2.40 5.54
CA ALA A 41 -10.73 3.12 6.59
C ALA A 41 -10.28 4.57 6.68
N VAL A 42 -9.04 4.91 6.36
CA VAL A 42 -8.55 6.32 6.30
C VAL A 42 -9.51 7.20 5.48
N GLY A 43 -9.83 6.80 4.25
CA GLY A 43 -10.76 7.57 3.40
C GLY A 43 -12.21 7.56 3.89
N HIS A 44 -12.65 6.48 4.53
CA HIS A 44 -14.00 6.41 5.12
C HIS A 44 -14.13 7.35 6.33
N VAL A 45 -13.15 7.32 7.23
CA VAL A 45 -13.08 8.16 8.43
C VAL A 45 -12.92 9.63 8.04
N LEU A 46 -12.11 9.92 7.01
CA LEU A 46 -12.02 11.26 6.43
C LEU A 46 -13.40 11.77 5.96
N ASP A 47 -14.17 10.96 5.24
CA ASP A 47 -15.48 11.35 4.71
C ASP A 47 -16.58 11.42 5.77
N LYS A 48 -16.60 10.49 6.73
CA LYS A 48 -17.73 10.29 7.65
C LYS A 48 -17.53 10.87 9.04
N VAL A 49 -16.30 10.88 9.54
CA VAL A 49 -15.98 11.30 10.91
C VAL A 49 -15.36 12.69 10.89
N ASP A 50 -14.20 12.85 10.25
CA ASP A 50 -13.55 14.16 10.12
C ASP A 50 -14.39 15.09 9.23
N GLY A 51 -15.11 14.54 8.24
CA GLY A 51 -16.08 15.25 7.41
C GLY A 51 -17.35 15.71 8.13
N SER A 52 -17.44 15.57 9.46
CA SER A 52 -18.43 16.33 10.25
C SER A 52 -18.15 17.84 10.22
N ASP A 53 -16.90 18.23 10.01
CA ASP A 53 -16.51 19.59 9.63
C ASP A 53 -16.84 19.83 8.14
N LYS A 54 -17.68 20.83 7.87
CA LYS A 54 -18.18 21.13 6.51
C LYS A 54 -17.06 21.49 5.53
N ASP A 55 -16.02 22.18 5.99
CA ASP A 55 -14.89 22.57 5.13
C ASP A 55 -14.12 21.32 4.70
N ILE A 56 -13.82 20.44 5.68
CA ILE A 56 -13.15 19.15 5.41
C ILE A 56 -14.01 18.31 4.46
N LYS A 57 -15.33 18.27 4.66
CA LYS A 57 -16.25 17.51 3.84
C LYS A 57 -16.23 17.94 2.38
N GLU A 58 -16.37 19.24 2.10
CA GLU A 58 -16.42 19.75 0.73
C GLU A 58 -15.06 19.65 0.02
N ILE A 59 -13.96 19.91 0.74
CA ILE A 59 -12.61 19.73 0.23
C ILE A 59 -12.37 18.25 -0.11
N SER A 60 -12.66 17.34 0.82
CA SER A 60 -12.46 15.90 0.63
C SER A 60 -13.32 15.37 -0.52
N LYS A 61 -14.55 15.85 -0.68
CA LYS A 61 -15.43 15.51 -1.80
C LYS A 61 -14.88 15.98 -3.15
N THR A 62 -14.22 17.14 -3.17
CA THR A 62 -13.58 17.67 -4.37
C THR A 62 -12.35 16.83 -4.74
N LEU A 63 -11.46 16.60 -3.77
CA LEU A 63 -10.27 15.76 -3.96
C LEU A 63 -10.63 14.32 -4.32
N PHE A 64 -11.71 13.77 -3.77
CA PHE A 64 -12.18 12.43 -4.12
C PHE A 64 -12.48 12.30 -5.62
N LYS A 65 -12.96 13.36 -6.28
CA LYS A 65 -13.12 13.35 -7.74
C LYS A 65 -11.77 13.30 -8.46
N GLU A 66 -10.76 14.00 -7.95
CA GLU A 66 -9.39 13.95 -8.48
C GLU A 66 -8.81 12.53 -8.31
N TRP A 67 -8.95 11.93 -7.13
CA TRP A 67 -8.43 10.58 -6.85
C TRP A 67 -9.05 9.50 -7.75
N ASN A 68 -10.30 9.68 -8.19
CA ASN A 68 -10.97 8.79 -9.14
C ASN A 68 -10.76 9.16 -10.61
N SER A 69 -10.03 10.23 -10.92
CA SER A 69 -9.67 10.54 -12.32
C SER A 69 -8.70 9.50 -12.87
N ASP A 70 -8.42 9.51 -14.17
CA ASP A 70 -7.45 8.59 -14.80
C ASP A 70 -5.98 9.01 -14.60
N ALA A 71 -5.74 10.02 -13.76
CA ALA A 71 -4.40 10.57 -13.54
C ALA A 71 -3.46 9.49 -12.93
N PRO A 72 -2.22 9.31 -13.46
CA PRO A 72 -1.29 8.28 -13.00
C PRO A 72 -0.93 8.38 -11.51
N GLU A 73 -0.88 9.59 -10.95
CA GLU A 73 -0.55 9.86 -9.54
C GLU A 73 -1.59 9.31 -8.54
N HIS A 74 -2.74 8.83 -9.02
CA HIS A 74 -3.80 8.26 -8.22
C HIS A 74 -4.01 6.76 -8.47
N LEU A 75 -3.11 6.10 -9.22
CA LEU A 75 -3.16 4.65 -9.46
C LEU A 75 -3.17 3.85 -8.16
N ILE A 76 -2.39 4.25 -7.15
CA ILE A 76 -2.37 3.57 -5.85
C ILE A 76 -3.75 3.59 -5.16
N PHE A 77 -4.53 4.64 -5.38
CA PHE A 77 -5.88 4.74 -4.83
C PHE A 77 -6.86 3.81 -5.55
N ARG A 78 -6.82 3.79 -6.89
CA ARG A 78 -7.75 3.00 -7.71
C ARG A 78 -7.40 1.52 -7.72
N ASP A 79 -6.15 1.21 -8.05
CA ASP A 79 -5.72 -0.14 -8.43
C ASP A 79 -5.20 -0.95 -7.24
N PHE A 80 -4.94 -0.31 -6.09
CA PHE A 80 -4.55 -1.01 -4.86
C PHE A 80 -5.56 -0.80 -3.74
N ILE A 81 -5.75 0.44 -3.25
CA ILE A 81 -6.59 0.69 -2.06
C ILE A 81 -8.04 0.25 -2.27
N ASP A 82 -8.65 0.55 -3.42
CA ASP A 82 -10.04 0.13 -3.67
C ASP A 82 -10.16 -1.33 -4.13
N GLN A 83 -9.24 -1.79 -5.00
CA GLN A 83 -9.26 -3.14 -5.55
C GLN A 83 -8.91 -4.22 -4.50
N GLU A 84 -7.79 -4.09 -3.77
CA GLU A 84 -7.37 -5.10 -2.80
C GLU A 84 -8.36 -5.20 -1.63
N ARG A 85 -9.02 -4.10 -1.29
CA ARG A 85 -10.17 -4.12 -0.37
C ARG A 85 -11.31 -4.99 -0.89
N ASN A 86 -11.68 -4.85 -2.16
CA ASN A 86 -12.78 -5.65 -2.73
C ASN A 86 -12.42 -7.14 -2.69
N ASN A 87 -11.19 -7.49 -3.06
CA ASN A 87 -10.68 -8.87 -2.99
C ASN A 87 -10.81 -9.44 -1.56
N LEU A 88 -10.33 -8.68 -0.57
CA LEU A 88 -10.29 -9.13 0.81
C LEU A 88 -11.68 -9.20 1.46
N LEU A 89 -12.51 -8.16 1.31
CA LEU A 89 -13.81 -8.08 2.00
C LEU A 89 -14.94 -8.84 1.32
N LYS A 90 -14.89 -9.03 -0.02
CA LYS A 90 -15.96 -9.73 -0.74
C LYS A 90 -15.66 -11.19 -1.00
N GLU A 91 -14.38 -11.54 -1.13
CA GLU A 91 -13.99 -12.89 -1.56
C GLU A 91 -13.04 -13.58 -0.57
N TYR A 92 -12.57 -12.88 0.47
CA TYR A 92 -11.51 -13.33 1.37
C TYR A 92 -10.30 -13.87 0.60
N ARG A 93 -10.00 -13.19 -0.52
CA ARG A 93 -8.82 -13.42 -1.35
C ARG A 93 -7.85 -12.29 -1.14
N SER A 94 -6.56 -12.63 -1.15
CA SER A 94 -5.50 -11.63 -1.23
C SER A 94 -4.80 -11.80 -2.56
N ASN A 95 -4.40 -10.69 -3.17
CA ASN A 95 -3.57 -10.71 -4.36
C ASN A 95 -2.09 -10.96 -4.04
N VAL A 96 -1.76 -11.28 -2.80
CA VAL A 96 -0.39 -11.62 -2.37
C VAL A 96 -0.12 -13.09 -2.57
N HIS A 97 1.10 -13.43 -3.00
CA HIS A 97 1.53 -14.82 -3.16
C HIS A 97 1.23 -15.69 -1.92
N PRO A 98 0.53 -16.84 -2.08
CA PRO A 98 -0.05 -17.57 -0.95
C PRO A 98 0.88 -18.57 -0.27
N PHE A 99 2.00 -18.94 -0.90
CA PHE A 99 2.89 -19.99 -0.39
C PHE A 99 3.98 -19.43 0.52
N GLU A 100 4.47 -20.24 1.45
CA GLU A 100 5.56 -19.89 2.39
C GLU A 100 6.87 -19.54 1.67
N SER A 101 7.14 -20.21 0.55
CA SER A 101 8.30 -19.93 -0.30
C SER A 101 7.91 -19.32 -1.64
N VAL A 102 8.57 -18.25 -2.06
CA VAL A 102 8.47 -17.69 -3.42
C VAL A 102 9.64 -18.18 -4.25
N LYS A 103 9.38 -18.81 -5.40
CA LYS A 103 10.47 -19.21 -6.31
C LYS A 103 10.91 -18.02 -7.14
N VAL A 104 12.20 -17.71 -7.09
CA VAL A 104 12.81 -16.62 -7.84
C VAL A 104 13.96 -17.13 -8.69
N LEU A 105 14.18 -16.50 -9.84
CA LEU A 105 15.31 -16.77 -10.72
C LEU A 105 16.44 -15.81 -10.38
N PHE A 106 17.54 -16.34 -9.85
CA PHE A 106 18.78 -15.60 -9.71
C PHE A 106 19.64 -15.78 -10.95
N THR A 107 19.95 -14.67 -11.62
CA THR A 107 20.89 -14.64 -12.73
C THR A 107 22.19 -14.00 -12.24
N THR A 108 23.25 -14.79 -12.15
CA THR A 108 24.56 -14.36 -11.68
C THR A 108 25.50 -14.19 -12.86
N THR A 109 26.05 -12.98 -13.04
CA THR A 109 27.13 -12.73 -13.99
C THR A 109 28.48 -12.92 -13.30
N LEU A 110 29.14 -14.04 -13.57
CA LEU A 110 30.47 -14.35 -13.07
C LEU A 110 31.52 -13.74 -14.00
N VAL A 111 32.37 -12.84 -13.47
CA VAL A 111 33.48 -12.25 -14.22
C VAL A 111 34.76 -13.02 -13.88
N PRO A 112 35.40 -13.72 -14.84
CA PRO A 112 36.61 -14.48 -14.57
C PRO A 112 37.76 -13.58 -14.14
N VAL A 113 38.40 -13.90 -13.02
CA VAL A 113 39.57 -13.16 -12.48
C VAL A 113 40.73 -13.12 -13.47
N SER A 114 40.84 -14.12 -14.35
CA SER A 114 41.85 -14.21 -15.39
C SER A 114 41.58 -13.33 -16.63
N GLY A 115 40.55 -12.49 -16.62
CA GLY A 115 40.25 -11.54 -17.71
C GLY A 115 39.54 -12.17 -18.93
N GLY A 116 38.68 -13.16 -18.70
CA GLY A 116 37.84 -13.77 -19.74
C GLY A 116 36.46 -13.12 -19.86
N GLU A 117 35.67 -13.59 -20.84
CA GLU A 117 34.28 -13.14 -21.01
C GLU A 117 33.43 -13.50 -19.77
N PRO A 118 32.55 -12.59 -19.32
CA PRO A 118 31.60 -12.89 -18.25
C PRO A 118 30.71 -14.08 -18.59
N VAL A 119 30.49 -14.97 -17.63
CA VAL A 119 29.60 -16.13 -17.75
C VAL A 119 28.32 -15.84 -17.00
N GLN A 120 27.18 -16.08 -17.64
CA GLN A 120 25.86 -15.99 -16.99
C GLN A 120 25.48 -17.38 -16.46
N GLU A 121 25.14 -17.46 -15.18
CA GLU A 121 24.58 -18.66 -14.55
C GLU A 121 23.21 -18.33 -13.98
N ALA A 122 22.22 -19.18 -14.23
CA ALA A 122 20.86 -18.99 -13.77
C ALA A 122 20.48 -20.11 -12.80
N THR A 123 20.04 -19.74 -11.59
CA THR A 123 19.62 -20.67 -10.55
C THR A 123 18.24 -20.29 -10.03
N VAL A 124 17.35 -21.26 -9.88
CA VAL A 124 16.06 -21.05 -9.23
C VAL A 124 16.21 -21.38 -7.74
N CYS A 125 15.96 -20.38 -6.90
CA CYS A 125 15.99 -20.53 -5.44
C CYS A 125 14.60 -20.24 -4.85
N GLY A 126 14.30 -20.83 -3.70
CA GLY A 126 13.16 -20.41 -2.88
C GLY A 126 13.58 -19.31 -1.93
N LEU A 127 12.84 -18.19 -1.91
CA LEU A 127 12.88 -17.22 -0.83
C LEU A 127 11.88 -17.65 0.24
N ASP A 128 12.35 -17.89 1.45
CA ASP A 128 11.58 -18.33 2.62
C ASP A 128 11.36 -17.20 3.63
N GLU A 129 10.87 -17.52 4.84
CA GLU A 129 10.75 -16.58 5.97
C GLU A 129 9.97 -15.28 5.68
N ASN A 130 9.05 -15.29 4.70
CA ASN A 130 8.30 -14.10 4.26
C ASN A 130 9.19 -12.92 3.81
N ILE A 131 10.41 -13.18 3.36
CA ILE A 131 11.33 -12.10 2.94
C ILE A 131 10.82 -11.38 1.69
N TYR A 132 9.99 -12.04 0.88
CA TYR A 132 9.37 -11.47 -0.30
C TYR A 132 7.94 -12.01 -0.50
N ARG A 133 6.99 -11.11 -0.74
CA ARG A 133 5.55 -11.38 -0.86
C ARG A 133 4.97 -10.58 -2.03
N PRO A 134 5.16 -11.02 -3.28
CA PRO A 134 4.73 -10.23 -4.43
C PRO A 134 3.22 -10.16 -4.58
N MET A 135 2.75 -9.05 -5.13
CA MET A 135 1.42 -8.97 -5.74
C MET A 135 1.40 -9.86 -7.00
N LEU A 136 0.31 -10.60 -7.21
CA LEU A 136 0.22 -11.63 -8.24
C LEU A 136 -0.29 -11.10 -9.58
N ASP A 137 -0.97 -9.96 -9.60
CA ASP A 137 -1.51 -9.35 -10.82
C ASP A 137 -1.68 -7.83 -10.68
N GLY A 138 -2.07 -7.20 -11.79
CA GLY A 138 -2.44 -5.79 -11.84
C GLY A 138 -1.24 -4.84 -11.96
N THR A 139 -1.48 -3.56 -11.67
CA THR A 139 -0.50 -2.48 -11.84
C THR A 139 0.79 -2.66 -11.04
N TRP A 140 0.73 -3.43 -9.96
CA TRP A 140 1.84 -3.67 -9.03
C TRP A 140 2.34 -5.12 -9.08
N GLU A 141 2.03 -5.88 -10.13
CA GLU A 141 2.45 -7.28 -10.29
C GLU A 141 3.97 -7.43 -10.08
N GLY A 142 4.36 -8.33 -9.19
CA GLY A 142 5.77 -8.58 -8.85
C GLY A 142 6.35 -7.63 -7.80
N ASP A 143 5.69 -6.52 -7.45
CA ASP A 143 6.15 -5.68 -6.33
C ASP A 143 5.81 -6.33 -4.99
N ASP A 144 6.66 -6.14 -3.98
CA ASP A 144 6.38 -6.65 -2.64
C ASP A 144 5.15 -5.93 -2.05
N ALA A 145 4.24 -6.72 -1.48
CA ALA A 145 3.00 -6.21 -0.90
C ALA A 145 3.23 -5.14 0.18
N ARG A 146 4.33 -5.23 0.94
CA ARG A 146 4.70 -4.24 1.96
C ARG A 146 5.14 -2.93 1.33
N ASP A 147 5.86 -2.98 0.21
CA ASP A 147 6.27 -1.77 -0.52
C ASP A 147 5.05 -1.06 -1.13
N VAL A 148 4.11 -1.82 -1.70
CA VAL A 148 2.85 -1.26 -2.23
C VAL A 148 2.01 -0.65 -1.10
N LEU A 149 1.94 -1.31 0.07
CA LEU A 149 1.28 -0.77 1.25
C LEU A 149 1.96 0.50 1.78
N MET A 150 3.30 0.54 1.80
CA MET A 150 4.07 1.73 2.17
C MET A 150 3.76 2.90 1.21
N HIS A 151 3.69 2.63 -0.09
CA HIS A 151 3.30 3.62 -1.09
C HIS A 151 1.88 4.16 -0.80
N ALA A 152 0.92 3.28 -0.51
CA ALA A 152 -0.45 3.67 -0.15
C ALA A 152 -0.50 4.54 1.13
N ILE A 153 0.29 4.20 2.14
CA ILE A 153 0.42 4.97 3.39
C ILE A 153 0.96 6.36 3.12
N ASN A 154 2.03 6.47 2.34
CA ASN A 154 2.66 7.74 1.99
C ASN A 154 1.68 8.61 1.19
N TRP A 155 1.02 8.03 0.20
CA TRP A 155 0.00 8.70 -0.59
C TRP A 155 -1.13 9.27 0.27
N TRP A 156 -1.68 8.48 1.20
CA TRP A 156 -2.70 8.98 2.14
C TRP A 156 -2.16 10.09 3.03
N GLY A 157 -0.91 9.98 3.50
CA GLY A 157 -0.25 11.03 4.26
C GLY A 157 -0.25 12.37 3.51
N ASP A 158 0.10 12.35 2.23
CA ASP A 158 0.09 13.53 1.37
C ASP A 158 -1.31 14.07 1.13
N GLN A 159 -2.31 13.20 0.91
CA GLN A 159 -3.69 13.64 0.75
C GLN A 159 -4.26 14.29 2.02
N LEU A 160 -4.00 13.72 3.21
CA LEU A 160 -4.42 14.31 4.48
C LEU A 160 -3.71 15.65 4.74
N ASN A 161 -2.43 15.77 4.37
CA ASN A 161 -1.72 17.05 4.40
C ASN A 161 -2.38 18.10 3.48
N LYS A 162 -2.74 17.71 2.25
CA LYS A 162 -3.44 18.57 1.28
C LYS A 162 -4.79 19.05 1.84
N VAL A 163 -5.59 18.14 2.42
CA VAL A 163 -6.88 18.49 3.07
C VAL A 163 -6.66 19.49 4.21
N ASP A 164 -5.70 19.24 5.10
CA ASP A 164 -5.44 20.13 6.23
C ASP A 164 -4.98 21.53 5.81
N GLN A 165 -4.14 21.61 4.77
CA GLN A 165 -3.70 22.89 4.20
C GLN A 165 -4.86 23.67 3.59
N LEU A 166 -5.66 23.02 2.74
CA LEU A 166 -6.82 23.66 2.09
C LEU A 166 -7.86 24.10 3.13
N THR A 167 -8.08 23.30 4.17
CA THR A 167 -9.02 23.64 5.25
C THR A 167 -8.52 24.86 6.03
N LYS A 168 -7.21 24.96 6.29
CA LYS A 168 -6.60 26.14 6.94
C LYS A 168 -6.75 27.40 6.08
N ILE A 169 -6.67 27.28 4.75
CA ILE A 169 -6.86 28.40 3.82
C ILE A 169 -8.34 28.82 3.82
N ALA A 170 -9.27 27.88 3.69
CA ALA A 170 -10.71 28.16 3.68
C ALA A 170 -11.16 28.92 4.95
N LYS A 171 -10.65 28.51 6.12
CA LYS A 171 -10.98 29.17 7.41
C LYS A 171 -10.33 30.55 7.60
N LYS A 172 -9.35 30.92 6.77
CA LYS A 172 -8.70 32.24 6.80
C LYS A 172 -9.31 33.23 5.81
N SER A 173 -10.10 32.75 4.85
CA SER A 173 -10.84 33.59 3.91
C SER A 173 -12.17 34.02 4.58
N PRO A 174 -12.37 35.31 4.87
CA PRO A 174 -13.56 35.83 5.54
C PRO A 174 -14.84 35.75 4.69
#